data_AF-A0A399YQR2-F1
#
_entry.id   AF-A0A399YQR2-F1
#
_cell.length_a   1.000
_cell.length_b   1.000
_cell.length_c   1.000
_cell.angle_alpha   90.00
_cell.angle_beta   90.00
_cell.angle_gamma   90.00
#
_symmetry.space_group_name_H-M   'P 1'
#
loop_
_entity.id
_entity.type
_entity.pdbx_description
1 polymer ?
#
loop_
_entity_poly.entity_id
_entity_poly.type
_entity_poly.pdbx_seq_one_letter_code
_entity_poly.pdbx_strand_id
1 'polypeptide(L)'
;MKTIYWIIAVFLAAAGILLLMAFGRPPSVSEATADFCSDVSDYAQALLDLRTIDEASTVEELQAAGQAVSDSLAAMQASAEELTDARIAALEASQQELQDTIASIPSDASLAEARAELRLATLNALADTVEVMTTTCEVSINNGATTRPQR
;
A
#
# COMPACT_ATOMS: atom_id res chain seq x y z
N MET A 1 -36.16 -19.96 -14.85
CA MET A 1 -35.25 -20.21 -13.70
C MET A 1 -33.86 -20.70 -14.12
N LYS A 2 -33.72 -21.61 -15.10
CA LYS A 2 -32.43 -22.17 -15.55
C LYS A 2 -31.49 -21.15 -16.25
N THR A 3 -32.05 -20.13 -16.88
CA THR A 3 -31.31 -19.05 -17.58
C THR A 3 -30.70 -18.01 -16.64
N ILE A 4 -31.30 -17.79 -15.46
CA ILE A 4 -30.81 -16.82 -14.47
C ILE A 4 -29.55 -17.35 -13.76
N TYR A 5 -29.51 -18.64 -13.44
CA TYR A 5 -28.33 -19.30 -12.89
C TYR A 5 -27.12 -19.28 -13.83
N TRP A 6 -27.36 -19.31 -15.15
CA TRP A 6 -26.29 -19.30 -16.14
C TRP A 6 -25.63 -17.92 -16.26
N ILE A 7 -26.41 -16.85 -16.14
CA ILE A 7 -25.90 -15.47 -16.15
C ILE A 7 -25.10 -15.17 -14.86
N ILE A 8 -25.59 -15.63 -13.71
CA ILE A 8 -24.89 -15.47 -12.42
C ILE A 8 -23.57 -16.24 -12.40
N ALA A 9 -23.55 -17.46 -12.94
CA ALA A 9 -22.33 -18.28 -13.02
C ALA A 9 -21.26 -17.66 -13.95
N VAL A 10 -21.68 -17.06 -15.07
CA VAL A 10 -20.75 -16.39 -16.01
C VAL A 10 -20.20 -15.08 -15.40
N PHE A 11 -21.01 -14.32 -14.67
CA PHE A 11 -20.55 -13.12 -13.97
C PHE A 11 -19.57 -13.43 -12.84
N LEU A 12 -19.83 -14.48 -12.04
CA LEU A 12 -18.92 -14.94 -10.99
C LEU A 12 -17.60 -15.48 -11.54
N ALA A 13 -17.62 -16.18 -12.68
CA ALA A 13 -16.40 -16.67 -13.34
C ALA A 13 -15.58 -15.53 -13.96
N ALA A 14 -16.22 -14.52 -14.56
CA ALA A 14 -15.55 -13.35 -15.12
C ALA A 14 -14.91 -12.48 -14.03
N ALA A 15 -15.59 -12.31 -12.89
CA ALA A 15 -15.03 -11.62 -11.73
C ALA A 15 -13.81 -12.36 -11.14
N GLY A 16 -13.87 -13.70 -11.07
CA GLY A 16 -12.75 -14.53 -10.60
C GLY A 16 -11.52 -14.48 -11.51
N ILE A 17 -11.71 -14.42 -12.84
CA ILE A 17 -10.61 -14.32 -13.81
C ILE A 17 -9.96 -12.93 -13.79
N LEU A 18 -10.75 -11.86 -13.59
CA LEU A 18 -10.22 -10.51 -13.40
C LEU A 18 -9.41 -10.38 -12.11
N LEU A 19 -9.86 -11.00 -11.01
CA LEU A 19 -9.13 -11.06 -9.74
C LEU A 19 -7.80 -11.83 -9.89
N LEU A 20 -7.79 -12.95 -10.61
CA LEU A 20 -6.57 -13.74 -10.85
C LEU A 20 -5.54 -13.03 -11.74
N MET A 21 -5.96 -12.15 -12.66
CA MET A 21 -5.03 -11.35 -13.47
C MET A 21 -4.40 -10.18 -12.70
N ALA A 22 -5.07 -9.67 -11.65
CA ALA A 22 -4.50 -8.68 -10.75
C ALA A 22 -3.45 -9.30 -9.80
N PHE A 23 -3.64 -10.54 -9.37
CA PHE A 23 -2.73 -11.26 -8.46
C PHE A 23 -1.36 -11.67 -9.05
N GLY A 24 -1.15 -11.50 -10.36
CA GLY A 24 0.09 -11.91 -11.02
C GLY A 24 1.21 -10.86 -11.03
N ARG A 25 0.93 -9.63 -10.58
CA ARG A 25 1.92 -8.56 -10.49
C ARG A 25 2.05 -8.13 -9.04
N PRO A 26 3.28 -8.03 -8.50
CA PRO A 26 3.47 -7.39 -7.21
C PRO A 26 2.93 -5.96 -7.28
N PRO A 27 2.23 -5.47 -6.25
CA PRO A 27 1.72 -4.11 -6.23
C PRO A 27 2.89 -3.14 -6.36
N SER A 28 2.66 -2.03 -7.05
CA SER A 28 3.63 -0.94 -7.05
C SER A 28 3.70 -0.29 -5.66
N VAL A 29 4.82 0.38 -5.35
CA VAL A 29 4.98 1.11 -4.07
C VAL A 29 3.85 2.13 -3.86
N SER A 30 3.39 2.77 -4.94
CA SER A 30 2.27 3.73 -4.88
C SER A 30 0.93 3.06 -4.54
N GLU A 31 0.64 1.88 -5.10
CA GLU A 31 -0.60 1.15 -4.81
C GLU A 31 -0.57 0.63 -3.36
N ALA A 32 0.52 -0.04 -2.97
CA ALA A 32 0.66 -0.55 -1.61
C ALA A 32 0.65 0.59 -0.55
N THR A 33 1.14 1.78 -0.91
CA THR A 33 1.05 2.96 -0.04
C THR A 33 -0.40 3.43 0.13
N ALA A 34 -1.17 3.45 -0.96
CA ALA A 34 -2.57 3.84 -0.92
C ALA A 34 -3.40 2.85 -0.08
N ASP A 35 -3.16 1.55 -0.25
CA ASP A 35 -3.83 0.49 0.52
C ASP A 35 -3.50 0.59 2.01
N PHE A 36 -2.21 0.72 2.35
CA PHE A 36 -1.78 0.94 3.74
C PHE A 36 -2.44 2.19 4.35
N CYS A 37 -2.49 3.30 3.62
CA CYS A 37 -3.12 4.52 4.12
C CYS A 37 -4.65 4.39 4.27
N SER A 38 -5.31 3.61 3.41
CA SER A 38 -6.73 3.29 3.55
C SER A 38 -6.96 2.50 4.83
N ASP A 39 -6.18 1.46 5.08
CA ASP A 39 -6.34 0.61 6.27
C ASP A 39 -6.02 1.36 7.57
N VAL A 40 -5.06 2.29 7.56
CA VAL A 40 -4.81 3.21 8.68
C VAL A 40 -6.04 4.06 8.98
N SER A 41 -6.73 4.55 7.94
CA SER A 41 -7.96 5.33 8.09
C SER A 41 -9.10 4.48 8.65
N ASP A 42 -9.24 3.24 8.18
CA ASP A 42 -10.27 2.32 8.66
C ASP A 42 -10.04 1.92 10.12
N TYR A 43 -8.79 1.69 10.52
CA TYR A 43 -8.43 1.46 11.91
C TYR A 43 -8.75 2.68 12.80
N ALA A 44 -8.44 3.89 12.33
CA ALA A 44 -8.80 5.12 13.04
C ALA A 44 -10.32 5.27 13.20
N GLN A 45 -11.09 4.96 12.15
CA GLN A 45 -12.55 4.99 12.19
C GLN A 45 -13.10 3.94 13.17
N ALA A 46 -12.59 2.71 13.16
CA ALA A 46 -13.00 1.66 14.09
C ALA A 46 -12.77 2.06 15.55
N LEU A 47 -11.66 2.76 15.86
CA LEU A 47 -11.41 3.31 17.19
C LEU A 47 -12.39 4.42 17.58
N LEU A 48 -12.82 5.25 16.63
CA LEU A 48 -13.84 6.27 16.87
C LEU A 48 -15.20 5.62 17.12
N ASP A 49 -15.57 4.62 16.33
CA ASP A 49 -16.82 3.88 16.50
C ASP A 49 -16.85 3.17 17.85
N LEU A 50 -15.75 2.52 18.25
CA LEU A 50 -15.62 1.94 19.60
C LEU A 50 -15.77 2.99 20.70
N ARG A 51 -15.27 4.21 20.48
CA ARG A 51 -15.43 5.33 21.43
C ARG A 51 -16.88 5.82 21.54
N THR A 52 -17.71 5.61 20.52
CA THR A 52 -19.14 6.00 20.58
C THR A 52 -19.98 5.06 21.44
N ILE A 53 -19.45 3.90 21.82
CA ILE A 53 -20.11 2.98 22.76
C ILE A 53 -20.26 3.65 24.12
N ASP A 54 -21.48 3.64 24.66
CA ASP A 54 -21.84 4.29 25.92
C ASP A 54 -22.66 3.37 26.84
N GLU A 55 -23.14 3.91 27.97
CA GLU A 55 -23.89 3.14 28.98
C GLU A 55 -25.27 2.63 28.47
N ALA A 56 -25.79 3.19 27.38
CA ALA A 56 -27.02 2.73 26.74
C ALA A 56 -26.76 1.63 25.70
N SER A 57 -25.50 1.40 25.30
CA SER A 57 -25.11 0.33 24.40
C SER A 57 -25.19 -1.05 25.07
N THR A 58 -25.41 -2.06 24.24
CA THR A 58 -25.42 -3.46 24.62
C THR A 58 -24.00 -4.04 24.63
N VAL A 59 -23.83 -5.15 25.37
CA VAL A 59 -22.56 -5.92 25.36
C VAL A 59 -22.23 -6.45 23.96
N GLU A 60 -23.25 -6.79 23.17
CA GLU A 60 -23.08 -7.26 21.79
C GLU A 60 -22.51 -6.16 20.88
N GLU A 61 -22.99 -4.92 21.01
CA GLU A 61 -22.44 -3.77 20.27
C GLU A 61 -20.99 -3.48 20.67
N LEU A 62 -20.66 -3.56 21.96
CA LEU A 62 -19.29 -3.43 22.43
C LEU A 62 -18.37 -4.53 21.86
N GLN A 63 -18.83 -5.78 21.84
CA GLN A 63 -18.07 -6.89 21.26
C GLN A 63 -17.86 -6.72 19.75
N ALA A 64 -18.90 -6.31 19.03
CA ALA A 64 -18.82 -6.06 17.60
C ALA A 64 -17.84 -4.91 17.27
N ALA A 65 -17.91 -3.80 18.02
CA ALA A 65 -16.97 -2.69 17.85
C ALA A 65 -15.53 -3.09 18.20
N GLY A 66 -15.34 -3.89 19.25
CA GLY A 66 -14.03 -4.45 19.61
C GLY A 66 -13.46 -5.36 18.52
N GLN A 67 -14.30 -6.20 17.91
CA GLN A 67 -13.90 -7.05 16.79
C GLN A 67 -13.50 -6.22 15.57
N ALA A 68 -14.27 -5.17 15.22
CA ALA A 68 -13.95 -4.28 14.11
C ALA A 68 -12.59 -3.59 14.27
N VAL A 69 -12.23 -3.18 15.49
CA VAL A 69 -10.89 -2.64 15.80
C VAL A 69 -9.80 -3.70 15.60
N SER A 70 -10.04 -4.94 16.03
CA SER A 70 -9.07 -6.03 15.84
C SER A 70 -8.88 -6.37 14.36
N ASP A 71 -9.95 -6.42 13.59
CA ASP A 71 -9.91 -6.77 12.16
C ASP A 71 -9.23 -5.68 11.34
N SER A 72 -9.53 -4.40 11.61
CA SER A 72 -8.87 -3.27 10.95
C SER A 72 -7.39 -3.15 11.31
N LEU A 73 -7.00 -3.51 12.56
CA LEU A 73 -5.59 -3.59 12.93
C LEU A 73 -4.86 -4.68 12.14
N ALA A 74 -5.49 -5.85 11.96
CA ALA A 74 -4.89 -6.95 11.20
C ALA A 74 -4.74 -6.58 9.71
N ALA A 75 -5.75 -5.92 9.12
CA ALA A 75 -5.68 -5.42 7.74
C ALA A 75 -4.53 -4.42 7.58
N MET A 76 -4.44 -3.42 8.47
CA MET A 76 -3.36 -2.43 8.46
C MET A 76 -1.96 -3.07 8.60
N GLN A 77 -1.83 -4.15 9.37
CA GLN A 77 -0.56 -4.89 9.48
C GLN A 77 -0.23 -5.61 8.17
N ALA A 78 -1.22 -6.26 7.55
CA ALA A 78 -1.03 -6.95 6.27
C ALA A 78 -0.61 -5.98 5.16
N SER A 79 -1.28 -4.84 5.01
CA SER A 79 -0.90 -3.83 4.02
C SER A 79 0.44 -3.16 4.31
N ALA A 80 0.85 -3.07 5.58
CA ALA A 80 2.20 -2.62 5.94
C ALA A 80 3.29 -3.61 5.48
N GLU A 81 3.03 -4.92 5.58
CA GLU A 81 3.91 -5.96 5.06
C GLU A 81 3.99 -5.86 3.53
N GLU A 82 2.85 -5.74 2.84
CA GLU A 82 2.80 -5.58 1.38
C GLU A 82 3.52 -4.33 0.89
N LEU A 83 3.39 -3.21 1.61
CA LEU A 83 4.14 -1.98 1.32
C LEU A 83 5.65 -2.20 1.50
N THR A 84 6.05 -2.92 2.54
CA THR A 84 7.46 -3.25 2.77
C THR A 84 8.02 -4.10 1.64
N ASP A 85 7.29 -5.13 1.22
CA ASP A 85 7.67 -6.01 0.12
C ASP A 85 7.75 -5.25 -1.22
N ALA A 86 6.77 -4.40 -1.52
CA ALA A 86 6.79 -3.56 -2.72
C ALA A 86 8.01 -2.63 -2.77
N ARG A 87 8.40 -2.07 -1.62
CA ARG A 87 9.59 -1.21 -1.48
C ARG A 87 10.89 -1.97 -1.65
N ILE A 88 10.98 -3.18 -1.09
CA ILE A 88 12.13 -4.07 -1.30
C ILE A 88 12.26 -4.44 -2.78
N ALA A 89 11.16 -4.83 -3.41
CA ALA A 89 11.14 -5.18 -4.83
C ALA A 89 11.56 -4.00 -5.72
N ALA A 90 11.11 -2.78 -5.41
CA ALA A 90 11.53 -1.57 -6.12
C ALA A 90 13.04 -1.30 -5.96
N LEU A 91 13.59 -1.48 -4.75
CA LEU A 91 15.03 -1.33 -4.51
C LEU A 91 15.87 -2.37 -5.26
N GLU A 92 15.42 -3.63 -5.29
CA GLU A 92 16.06 -4.70 -6.06
C GLU A 92 16.05 -4.39 -7.56
N ALA A 93 14.94 -3.88 -8.08
CA ALA A 93 14.84 -3.45 -9.48
C ALA A 93 15.81 -2.31 -9.80
N SER A 94 15.91 -1.29 -8.94
CA SER A 94 16.86 -0.18 -9.10
C SER A 94 18.32 -0.66 -9.04
N GLN A 95 18.64 -1.60 -8.15
CA GLN A 95 19.98 -2.21 -8.09
C GLN A 95 20.31 -3.00 -9.36
N GLN A 96 19.34 -3.74 -9.90
CA GLN A 96 19.53 -4.47 -11.16
C GLN A 96 19.77 -3.50 -12.33
N GLU A 97 19.00 -2.43 -12.43
CA GLU A 97 19.18 -1.39 -13.46
C GLU A 97 20.57 -0.72 -13.36
N LEU A 98 21.05 -0.45 -12.15
CA LEU A 98 22.41 0.05 -11.93
C LEU A 98 23.47 -0.95 -12.40
N GLN A 99 23.32 -2.23 -12.08
CA GLN A 99 24.24 -3.27 -12.53
C GLN A 99 24.24 -3.42 -14.05
N ASP A 100 23.07 -3.38 -14.67
CA ASP A 100 22.90 -3.46 -16.13
C ASP A 100 23.53 -2.22 -16.80
N THR A 101 23.36 -1.03 -16.22
CA THR A 101 24.02 0.20 -16.66
C THR A 101 25.53 0.04 -16.61
N ILE A 102 26.08 -0.42 -15.47
CA ILE A 102 27.52 -0.67 -15.32
C ILE A 102 28.03 -1.69 -16.35
N ALA A 103 27.29 -2.78 -16.56
CA ALA A 103 27.63 -3.82 -17.52
C ALA A 103 27.55 -3.35 -18.98
N SER A 104 26.74 -2.34 -19.27
CA SER A 104 26.60 -1.75 -20.60
C SER A 104 27.75 -0.81 -20.99
N ILE A 105 28.54 -0.35 -20.01
CA ILE A 105 29.68 0.54 -20.24
C ILE A 105 30.81 -0.25 -20.94
N PRO A 106 31.26 0.19 -22.13
CA PRO A 106 32.39 -0.43 -22.82
C PRO A 106 33.66 -0.43 -21.96
N SER A 107 34.43 -1.51 -22.00
CA SER A 107 35.65 -1.64 -21.19
C SER A 107 36.79 -0.70 -21.60
N ASP A 108 36.67 -0.07 -22.77
CA ASP A 108 37.57 0.95 -23.31
C ASP A 108 37.05 2.39 -23.13
N ALA A 109 35.84 2.57 -22.58
CA ALA A 109 35.27 3.88 -22.28
C ALA A 109 36.06 4.59 -21.18
N SER A 110 36.17 5.93 -21.28
CA SER A 110 36.87 6.70 -20.27
C SER A 110 36.04 6.81 -18.98
N LEU A 111 36.71 6.88 -17.82
CA LEU A 111 36.05 7.13 -16.53
C LEU A 111 35.28 8.47 -16.48
N ALA A 112 35.54 9.39 -17.42
CA ALA A 112 34.82 10.65 -17.55
C ALA A 112 33.45 10.46 -18.21
N GLU A 113 33.35 9.59 -19.23
CA GLU A 113 32.09 9.25 -19.92
C GLU A 113 31.20 8.38 -19.02
N ALA A 114 31.78 7.34 -18.40
CA ALA A 114 31.08 6.46 -17.46
C ALA A 114 30.47 7.21 -16.25
N ARG A 115 31.10 8.32 -15.83
CA ARG A 115 30.61 9.14 -14.70
C ARG A 115 29.29 9.85 -14.99
N ALA A 116 29.04 10.27 -16.23
CA ALA A 116 27.83 11.01 -16.55
C ALA A 116 26.60 10.11 -16.44
N GLU A 117 26.70 8.87 -16.92
CA GLU A 117 25.64 7.86 -16.86
C GLU A 117 25.41 7.35 -15.43
N LEU A 118 26.49 7.04 -14.68
CA LEU A 118 26.34 6.63 -13.28
C LEU A 118 25.68 7.71 -12.42
N ARG A 119 25.95 9.00 -12.68
CA ARG A 119 25.41 10.08 -11.87
C ARG A 119 23.90 10.20 -12.00
N LEU A 120 23.34 9.96 -13.19
CA LEU A 120 21.90 9.91 -13.43
C LEU A 120 21.26 8.70 -12.73
N ALA A 121 21.83 7.51 -12.90
CA ALA A 121 21.31 6.29 -12.26
C ALA A 121 21.34 6.39 -10.72
N THR A 122 22.41 6.97 -10.15
CA THR A 122 22.54 7.13 -8.69
C THR A 122 21.54 8.15 -8.13
N LEU A 123 21.21 9.20 -8.89
CA LEU A 123 20.22 10.20 -8.45
C LEU A 123 18.81 9.62 -8.40
N ASN A 124 18.43 8.77 -9.35
CA ASN A 124 17.14 8.08 -9.34
C ASN A 124 17.04 7.12 -8.15
N ALA A 125 18.07 6.29 -7.92
CA ALA A 125 18.11 5.39 -6.77
C ALA A 125 18.01 6.15 -5.43
N LEU A 126 18.63 7.33 -5.32
CA LEU A 126 18.56 8.15 -4.11
C LEU A 126 17.15 8.71 -3.87
N ALA A 127 16.45 9.13 -4.93
CA ALA A 127 15.07 9.62 -4.84
C ALA A 127 14.12 8.52 -4.35
N ASP A 128 14.23 7.31 -4.91
CA ASP A 128 13.45 6.15 -4.49
C ASP A 128 13.70 5.80 -3.01
N THR A 129 14.95 5.92 -2.54
CA THR A 129 15.29 5.64 -1.14
C THR A 129 14.63 6.64 -0.18
N VAL A 130 14.48 7.90 -0.57
CA VAL A 130 13.83 8.93 0.27
C VAL A 130 12.33 8.70 0.34
N GLU A 131 11.70 8.32 -0.78
CA GLU A 131 10.28 8.00 -0.84
C GLU A 131 9.91 6.78 0.04
N VAL A 132 10.81 5.80 0.13
CA VAL A 132 10.69 4.65 1.04
C VAL A 132 10.69 5.05 2.52
N MET A 133 11.36 6.14 2.92
CA MET A 133 11.46 6.49 4.34
C MET A 133 10.27 7.30 4.89
N THR A 134 9.45 7.88 4.01
CA THR A 134 8.38 8.79 4.43
C THR A 134 7.04 8.40 3.82
N THR A 135 6.26 7.60 4.54
CA THR A 135 4.83 7.44 4.24
C THR A 135 4.07 8.48 5.06
N THR A 136 3.42 9.44 4.39
CA THR A 136 2.47 10.34 5.05
C THR A 136 1.07 9.98 4.60
N CYS A 137 0.28 9.40 5.50
CA CYS A 137 -1.13 9.15 5.26
C CYS A 137 -1.94 10.35 5.76
N GLU A 138 -2.67 11.00 4.87
CA GLU A 138 -3.68 11.99 5.28
C GLU A 138 -4.91 11.25 5.81
N VAL A 139 -5.05 11.20 7.13
CA VAL A 139 -6.25 10.66 7.77
C VAL A 139 -7.31 11.76 7.85
N SER A 140 -8.25 11.76 6.90
CA SER A 140 -9.39 12.68 6.92
C SER A 140 -10.52 12.12 7.80
N ILE A 141 -10.52 12.48 9.08
CA ILE A 141 -11.59 12.10 10.00
C ILE A 141 -12.83 12.97 9.73
N ASN A 142 -13.79 12.43 8.97
CA ASN A 142 -15.08 13.06 8.71
C ASN A 142 -15.99 12.99 9.95
N ASN A 143 -15.64 13.65 11.06
CA ASN A 143 -16.58 13.99 12.14
C ASN A 143 -15.93 14.96 13.16
N GLY A 144 -16.18 16.26 12.98
CA GLY A 144 -16.39 17.23 14.07
C GLY A 144 -15.31 17.47 15.15
N ALA A 145 -14.09 16.94 15.05
CA ALA A 145 -13.07 17.15 16.06
C ALA A 145 -12.32 18.48 15.82
N THR A 146 -12.68 19.47 16.63
CA THR A 146 -12.02 20.77 16.80
C THR A 146 -10.51 20.74 16.53
N THR A 147 -10.07 21.57 15.59
CA THR A 147 -8.68 21.96 15.41
C THR A 147 -8.07 22.37 16.75
N ARG A 148 -7.24 21.52 17.36
CA ARG A 148 -6.40 21.93 18.47
C ARG A 148 -5.12 22.52 17.86
N PRO A 149 -4.80 23.82 18.12
CA PRO A 149 -3.59 24.41 17.59
C PRO A 149 -2.38 23.67 18.15
N GLN A 150 -1.55 23.15 17.25
CA GLN A 150 -0.22 22.63 17.55
C GLN A 150 0.56 23.74 18.26
N ARG A 151 1.05 23.48 19.48
CA ARG A 151 1.86 24.41 20.26
C ARG A 151 3.25 23.83 20.46
#